data_AF-A0A535RUD8-F1
#
_entry.id   AF-A0A535RUD8-F1
#
_cell.length_a   1.000
_cell.length_b   1.000
_cell.length_c   1.000
_cell.angle_alpha   90.00
_cell.angle_beta   90.00
_cell.angle_gamma   90.00
#
_symmetry.space_group_name_H-M   'P 1'
#
loop_
_entity.id
_entity.type
_entity.pdbx_description
1 polymer ?
#
loop_
_entity_poly.entity_id
_entity_poly.type
_entity_poly.pdbx_seq_one_letter_code
_entity_poly.pdbx_strand_id
1 'polypeptide(L)'
;MTILQMQVEGSVTAGTLTITGSSSSFSGTATVRVVGRTASGIHTETHSNVPYISSQGSGGAGRAWHQLQIPAFGIDTGMSALTAGHISITQ
;
A
#
# COMPACT_ATOMS: atom_id res chain seq x y z
N MET A 1 -17.79 11.20 -4.21
CA MET A 1 -16.62 11.10 -5.12
C MET A 1 -16.36 9.63 -5.38
N THR A 2 -16.14 9.22 -6.62
CA THR A 2 -15.73 7.85 -6.97
C THR A 2 -14.22 7.84 -7.21
N ILE A 3 -13.47 6.98 -6.51
CA ILE A 3 -12.02 6.87 -6.70
C ILE A 3 -11.75 6.12 -8.01
N LEU A 4 -10.90 6.70 -8.85
CA LEU A 4 -10.47 6.12 -10.12
C LEU A 4 -9.07 5.50 -10.00
N GLN A 5 -8.17 6.19 -9.31
CA GLN A 5 -6.79 5.75 -9.11
C GLN A 5 -6.28 6.27 -7.77
N MET A 6 -5.45 5.46 -7.11
CA MET A 6 -4.68 5.86 -5.95
C MET A 6 -3.21 5.49 -6.17
N GLN A 7 -2.32 6.43 -5.90
CA GLN A 7 -0.88 6.21 -5.84
C GLN A 7 -0.41 6.48 -4.42
N VAL A 8 0.41 5.58 -3.89
CA VAL A 8 0.98 5.65 -2.55
C VAL A 8 2.48 5.53 -2.71
N GLU A 9 3.20 6.57 -2.31
CA GLU A 9 4.65 6.63 -2.41
C GLU A 9 5.22 7.17 -1.11
N GLY A 10 6.07 6.39 -0.45
CA GLY A 10 6.52 6.71 0.89
C GLY A 10 7.83 6.05 1.25
N SER A 11 8.55 6.66 2.19
CA SER A 11 9.72 6.05 2.79
C SER A 11 9.31 4.99 3.80
N VAL A 12 10.22 4.06 4.07
CA VAL A 12 10.09 3.12 5.18
C VAL A 12 10.71 3.76 6.42
N THR A 13 10.00 3.74 7.55
CA THR A 13 10.57 4.19 8.82
C THR A 13 11.63 3.18 9.28
N ALA A 14 12.84 3.69 9.55
CA ALA A 14 13.96 2.86 9.98
C ALA A 14 13.60 2.05 11.25
N GLY A 15 14.01 0.77 11.29
CA GLY A 15 13.75 -0.13 12.42
C GLY A 15 12.36 -0.76 12.45
N THR A 16 11.47 -0.46 11.51
CA THR A 16 10.12 -1.05 11.47
C THR A 16 10.03 -2.35 10.67
N LEU A 17 11.05 -2.65 9.84
CA LEU A 17 11.09 -3.89 9.08
C LEU A 17 11.17 -5.08 10.02
N THR A 18 10.12 -5.90 9.99
CA THR A 18 10.04 -7.18 10.69
C THR A 18 9.94 -8.30 9.64
N ILE A 19 10.76 -9.34 9.80
CA ILE A 19 10.73 -10.54 8.97
C ILE A 19 10.48 -11.73 9.88
N THR A 20 9.47 -12.54 9.56
CA THR A 20 9.10 -13.73 10.33
C THR A 20 8.78 -14.87 9.38
N GLY A 21 9.65 -15.86 9.31
CA GLY A 21 9.54 -16.96 8.35
C GLY A 21 9.52 -16.43 6.91
N SER A 22 8.43 -16.70 6.19
CA SER A 22 8.21 -16.27 4.81
C SER A 22 7.37 -14.99 4.66
N SER A 23 7.17 -14.25 5.75
CA SER A 23 6.44 -12.99 5.78
C SER A 23 7.36 -11.84 6.19
N SER A 24 7.10 -10.66 5.64
CA SER A 24 7.75 -9.41 6.04
C SER A 24 6.71 -8.30 6.17
N SER A 25 6.94 -7.39 7.11
CA SER A 25 6.10 -6.23 7.36
C SER A 25 6.97 -5.02 7.66
N PHE A 26 6.56 -3.84 7.20
CA PHE A 26 7.21 -2.58 7.53
C PHE A 26 6.18 -1.46 7.53
N SER A 27 6.53 -0.35 8.18
CA SER A 27 5.67 0.83 8.23
C SER A 27 6.45 2.10 7.90
N GLY A 28 5.71 3.14 7.55
CA GLY A 28 6.30 4.39 7.12
C GLY A 28 5.27 5.50 7.00
N THR A 29 5.70 6.60 6.37
CA THR A 29 4.83 7.68 5.94
C THR A 29 4.88 7.81 4.43
N ALA A 30 3.73 8.05 3.83
CA ALA A 30 3.57 8.17 2.39
C ALA A 30 2.91 9.49 2.00
N THR A 31 3.22 9.93 0.79
CA THR A 31 2.37 10.83 0.02
C THR A 31 1.37 9.99 -0.73
N VAL A 32 0.08 10.26 -0.50
CA VAL A 32 -1.03 9.58 -1.16
C VAL A 32 -1.70 10.54 -2.13
N ARG A 33 -1.67 10.19 -3.41
CA ARG A 33 -2.37 10.92 -4.47
C ARG A 33 -3.61 10.13 -4.87
N VAL A 34 -4.77 10.77 -4.75
CA VAL A 34 -6.07 10.17 -5.11
C VAL A 34 -6.63 10.93 -6.30
N VAL A 35 -6.91 10.22 -7.39
CA VAL A 35 -7.65 10.75 -8.53
C VAL A 35 -9.06 10.21 -8.46
N GLY A 36 -10.04 11.10 -8.36
CA GLY A 36 -11.45 10.77 -8.26
C GLY A 36 -12.30 11.50 -9.28
N ARG A 37 -13.55 11.06 -9.40
CA ARG A 37 -14.60 11.75 -10.16
C ARG A 37 -15.67 12.27 -9.20
N THR A 38 -16.04 13.53 -9.37
CA THR A 38 -17.17 14.20 -8.71
C THR A 38 -18.22 14.58 -9.76
N ALA A 39 -19.35 15.13 -9.33
CA ALA A 39 -20.34 15.69 -10.25
C ALA A 39 -19.78 16.86 -11.11
N SER A 40 -18.72 17.52 -10.64
CA SER A 40 -18.05 18.63 -11.31
C SER A 40 -16.89 18.20 -12.22
N GLY A 41 -16.52 16.92 -12.26
CA GLY A 41 -15.47 16.41 -13.15
C GLY A 41 -14.42 15.54 -12.44
N ILE A 42 -13.20 15.52 -12.99
CA ILE A 42 -12.06 14.83 -12.38
C ILE A 42 -11.41 15.74 -11.34
N HIS A 43 -11.14 15.19 -10.16
CA HIS A 43 -10.47 15.87 -9.07
C HIS A 43 -9.26 15.06 -8.60
N THR A 44 -8.20 15.76 -8.21
CA THR A 44 -6.98 15.15 -7.66
C THR A 44 -6.72 15.71 -6.28
N GLU A 45 -6.63 14.83 -5.29
CA GLU A 45 -6.22 15.18 -3.93
C GLU A 45 -4.83 14.62 -3.64
N THR A 46 -4.06 15.33 -2.83
CA THR A 46 -2.74 14.89 -2.38
C THR A 46 -2.66 15.06 -0.87
N HIS A 47 -2.37 13.96 -0.19
CA HIS A 47 -2.27 13.86 1.26
C HIS A 47 -0.83 13.48 1.61
N SER A 48 -0.14 14.35 2.34
CA SER A 48 1.25 14.12 2.74
C SER A 48 1.34 13.54 4.15
N ASN A 49 2.44 12.85 4.45
CA ASN A 49 2.75 12.30 5.77
C ASN A 49 1.69 11.31 6.29
N VAL A 50 1.10 10.53 5.39
CA VAL A 50 0.07 9.56 5.76
C VAL A 50 0.73 8.28 6.27
N PRO A 51 0.46 7.83 7.51
CA PRO A 51 0.99 6.57 8.01
C PRO A 51 0.46 5.38 7.20
N TYR A 52 1.33 4.43 6.88
CA TYR A 52 0.96 3.19 6.21
C TYR A 52 1.69 1.99 6.83
N ILE A 53 1.11 0.81 6.62
CA ILE A 53 1.72 -0.49 6.91
C ILE A 53 1.66 -1.33 5.65
N SER A 54 2.79 -1.91 5.25
CA SER A 54 2.86 -2.87 4.14
C SER A 54 3.30 -4.23 4.69
N SER A 55 2.57 -5.27 4.32
CA SER A 55 2.90 -6.64 4.64
C SER A 55 2.86 -7.51 3.40
N GLN A 56 3.81 -8.43 3.28
CA GLN A 56 3.91 -9.35 2.15
C GLN A 56 4.51 -10.67 2.58
N GLY A 57 4.11 -11.74 1.90
CA GLY A 57 4.67 -13.06 2.17
C GLY A 57 4.26 -14.12 1.18
N SER A 58 4.69 -15.35 1.44
CA SER A 58 4.22 -16.51 0.68
C SER A 58 2.78 -16.87 1.05
N GLY A 59 1.96 -17.16 0.06
CA GLY A 59 0.56 -17.59 0.18
C GLY A 59 0.37 -19.09 -0.07
N GLY A 60 1.45 -19.88 -0.09
CA GLY A 60 1.44 -21.30 -0.44
C GLY A 60 1.93 -21.59 -1.86
N ALA A 61 1.54 -22.72 -2.44
CA ALA A 61 2.07 -23.26 -3.70
C ALA A 61 2.07 -22.23 -4.84
N GLY A 62 3.24 -21.65 -5.12
CA GLY A 62 3.46 -20.69 -6.20
C GLY A 62 2.76 -19.33 -6.04
N ARG A 63 2.31 -18.97 -4.84
CA ARG A 63 1.56 -17.72 -4.60
C ARG A 63 2.30 -16.81 -3.62
N ALA A 64 2.29 -15.52 -3.90
CA ALA A 64 2.62 -14.46 -2.95
C ALA A 64 1.36 -13.66 -2.62
N TRP A 65 1.33 -13.01 -1.47
CA TRP A 65 0.30 -12.05 -1.11
C TRP A 65 0.94 -10.73 -0.71
N HIS A 66 0.15 -9.66 -0.86
CA HIS A 66 0.48 -8.33 -0.37
C HIS A 66 -0.75 -7.72 0.28
N GLN A 67 -0.51 -6.95 1.33
CA GLN A 67 -1.50 -6.18 2.05
C GLN A 67 -0.92 -4.79 2.32
N LEU A 68 -1.62 -3.76 1.87
CA LEU A 68 -1.37 -2.37 2.20
C LEU A 68 -2.50 -1.85 3.08
N GLN A 69 -2.13 -1.27 4.21
CA GLN A 69 -3.05 -0.62 5.13
C GLN A 69 -2.72 0.87 5.23
N ILE A 70 -3.73 1.72 5.06
CA ILE A 70 -3.65 3.16 5.22
C ILE A 70 -4.81 3.60 6.12
N PRO A 71 -4.64 3.55 7.45
CA PRO A 71 -5.73 3.74 8.41
C PRO A 71 -6.45 5.09 8.27
N ALA A 72 -5.71 6.14 7.90
CA ALA A 72 -6.27 7.48 7.71
C ALA A 72 -7.37 7.54 6.64
N PHE A 73 -7.37 6.60 5.70
CA PHE A 73 -8.38 6.49 4.64
C PHE A 73 -9.30 5.28 4.82
N GLY A 74 -9.17 4.54 5.93
CA GLY A 74 -9.88 3.27 6.12
C GLY A 74 -9.54 2.22 5.07
N ILE A 75 -8.35 2.31 4.46
CA ILE A 75 -7.92 1.40 3.40
C ILE A 75 -7.22 0.20 4.01
N ASP A 76 -7.73 -0.97 3.67
CA ASP A 76 -7.06 -2.25 3.85
C ASP A 76 -7.29 -3.03 2.55
N THR A 77 -6.24 -3.29 1.77
CA THR A 77 -6.38 -4.04 0.52
C THR A 77 -6.73 -5.52 0.74
N GLY A 78 -6.76 -5.97 2.00
CA GLY A 78 -6.80 -7.36 2.36
C GLY A 78 -5.54 -8.10 1.93
N MET A 79 -5.41 -9.36 2.36
CA MET A 79 -4.41 -10.28 1.82
C MET A 79 -4.83 -10.69 0.40
N SER A 80 -4.47 -9.88 -0.58
CA SER A 80 -4.76 -10.16 -1.97
C SER A 80 -3.63 -11.00 -2.57
N ALA A 81 -3.99 -12.12 -3.21
CA ALA A 81 -3.02 -12.92 -3.94
C ALA A 81 -2.45 -12.10 -5.09
N LEU A 82 -1.13 -11.99 -5.15
CA LEU A 82 -0.44 -11.43 -6.30
C LEU A 82 -0.46 -12.48 -7.41
N THR A 83 -1.45 -12.41 -8.30
CA THR A 83 -1.51 -13.24 -9.51
C THR A 83 -0.52 -12.78 -10.57
N ALA A 84 -0.09 -11.52 -10.52
CA ALA A 84 1.02 -10.93 -11.26
C ALA A 84 1.49 -9.64 -10.54
N GLY A 85 2.80 -9.39 -10.51
CA GLY A 85 3.39 -8.20 -9.87
C GLY A 85 4.80 -8.47 -9.34
N HIS A 86 5.58 -7.42 -9.13
CA HIS A 86 6.91 -7.48 -8.51
C HIS A 86 6.95 -6.47 -7.36
N ILE A 87 7.27 -6.92 -6.14
CA ILE A 87 7.57 -6.02 -5.03
C ILE A 87 9.08 -5.79 -5.04
N SER A 88 9.51 -4.61 -5.48
CA SER A 88 10.91 -4.19 -5.36
C SER A 88 11.10 -3.38 -4.08
N ILE A 89 11.96 -3.87 -3.19
CA ILE A 89 12.50 -3.08 -2.07
C ILE A 89 13.96 -2.81 -2.41
N THR A 90 14.28 -1.56 -2.77
CA THR A 90 15.65 -1.12 -3.09
C THR A 90 16.19 -0.26 -1.96
N GLN A 91 17.46 -0.45 -1.61
CA GLN A 91 18.20 0.41 -0.67
C GLN A 91 18.75 1.65 -1.39
#